data_AF-A0A1F9AF21-F1
#
_entry.id   AF-A0A1F9AF21-F1
#
_cell.length_a   1.000
_cell.length_b   1.000
_cell.length_c   1.000
_cell.angle_alpha   90.00
_cell.angle_beta   90.00
_cell.angle_gamma   90.00
#
_symmetry.space_group_name_H-M   'P 1'
#
loop_
_entity.id
_entity.type
_entity.pdbx_description
1 polymer ?
#
loop_
_entity_poly.entity_id
_entity_poly.type
_entity_poly.pdbx_seq_one_letter_code
_entity_poly.pdbx_strand_id
1 'polypeptide(L)' 'MAAIASLEDLKAAQRDLIEAKDLNELKAIFKKWRRIGWGNVCKLWLEERTPEQLKGEGG' A
#
# COMPACT_ATOMS: atom_id res chain seq x y z
N MET A 1 -2.44 -10.31 13.31
CA MET A 1 -3.82 -10.10 12.80
C MET A 1 -3.69 -9.65 11.36
N ALA A 2 -3.97 -10.55 10.41
CA ALA A 2 -3.71 -10.30 8.99
C ALA A 2 -4.60 -9.16 8.50
N ALA A 3 -3.98 -8.07 8.04
CA ALA A 3 -4.67 -7.01 7.36
C ALA A 3 -5.21 -7.57 6.05
N ILE A 4 -6.50 -7.89 6.02
CA ILE A 4 -7.21 -8.25 4.78
C ILE A 4 -7.29 -6.98 3.96
N ALA A 5 -6.27 -6.73 3.14
CA ALA A 5 -6.25 -5.63 2.19
C ALA A 5 -7.02 -6.06 0.95
N SER A 6 -8.11 -5.35 0.61
CA SER A 6 -8.82 -5.59 -0.65
C SER A 6 -7.95 -5.18 -1.83
N LEU A 7 -8.16 -5.79 -3.00
CA LEU A 7 -7.43 -5.42 -4.21
C LEU A 7 -7.61 -3.93 -4.55
N GLU A 8 -8.80 -3.40 -4.31
CA GLU A 8 -9.13 -2.00 -4.50
C GLU A 8 -8.33 -1.09 -3.57
N ASP A 9 -8.15 -1.49 -2.30
CA ASP A 9 -7.33 -0.77 -1.33
C ASP A 9 -5.85 -0.73 -1.75
N LEU A 10 -5.33 -1.85 -2.24
CA LEU A 10 -3.94 -1.94 -2.71
C LEU A 10 -3.71 -1.08 -3.97
N LYS A 11 -4.65 -1.08 -4.91
CA LYS A 11 -4.60 -0.22 -6.11
C LYS A 11 -4.69 1.27 -5.76
N ALA A 12 -5.59 1.63 -4.85
CA ALA A 12 -5.73 2.99 -4.37
C ALA A 12 -4.48 3.46 -3.59
N ALA A 13 -3.90 2.59 -2.76
CA ALA A 13 -2.66 2.86 -2.05
C ALA A 13 -1.49 3.10 -3.02
N GLN A 14 -1.34 2.26 -4.04
CA GLN A 14 -0.30 2.42 -5.04
C GLN A 14 -0.43 3.75 -5.78
N ARG A 15 -1.64 4.11 -6.18
CA ARG A 15 -1.91 5.38 -6.85
C ARG A 15 -1.56 6.58 -5.96
N ASP A 16 -2.05 6.59 -4.72
CA ASP A 16 -1.72 7.63 -3.75
C ASP A 16 -0.19 7.75 -3.54
N LEU A 17 0.52 6.63 -3.42
CA LEU A 17 1.98 6.58 -3.25
C LEU A 17 2.75 7.17 -4.44
N ILE A 18 2.29 6.93 -5.67
CA ILE A 18 2.90 7.47 -6.90
C ILE A 18 2.59 8.97 -7.07
N GLU A 19 1.39 9.41 -6.66
CA GLU A 19 0.99 10.82 -6.76
C GLU A 19 1.63 11.72 -5.68
N ALA A 20 2.18 11.14 -4.62
CA ALA A 20 2.85 11.85 -3.54
C ALA A 20 4.12 12.58 -4.04
N LYS A 21 4.19 13.90 -3.84
CA LYS A 21 5.32 14.72 -4.28
C LYS A 21 6.30 15.02 -3.15
N ASP A 22 5.80 15.05 -1.92
CA ASP A 22 6.55 15.45 -0.73
C ASP A 22 6.52 14.39 0.38
N LEU A 23 7.56 14.41 1.23
CA LEU A 23 7.66 13.52 2.40
C LEU A 23 6.47 13.66 3.37
N ASN A 24 5.84 14.83 3.44
CA ASN A 24 4.66 15.04 4.29
C ASN A 24 3.42 14.35 3.73
N GLU A 25 3.22 14.37 2.40
CA GLU A 25 2.15 13.62 1.74
C GLU A 25 2.38 12.12 1.89
N LEU A 26 3.62 11.68 1.70
CA LEU A 26 4.01 10.29 1.90
C LEU A 26 3.64 9.82 3.32
N LYS A 27 4.02 10.58 4.35
CA LYS A 27 3.64 10.29 5.75
C LYS A 27 2.12 10.20 5.95
N ALA A 28 1.34 11.04 5.28
CA ALA A 28 -0.12 11.01 5.37
C ALA A 28 -0.70 9.75 4.70
N ILE A 29 -0.19 9.38 3.53
CA ILE A 29 -0.58 8.19 2.76
C ILE A 29 -0.25 6.92 3.55
N PHE A 30 0.95 6.84 4.12
CA PHE A 30 1.34 5.72 4.98
C PHE A 30 0.43 5.57 6.22
N LYS A 31 0.01 6.67 6.83
CA LYS A 31 -0.98 6.64 7.92
C LYS A 31 -2.37 6.20 7.45
N LYS A 32 -2.83 6.71 6.30
CA LYS A 32 -4.12 6.36 5.67
C LYS A 32 -4.21 4.87 5.35
N TRP A 33 -3.13 4.32 4.79
CA TRP A 33 -3.04 2.92 4.36
C TRP A 33 -2.45 1.99 5.43
N ARG A 34 -2.30 2.44 6.68
CA ARG A 34 -1.87 1.57 7.79
C ARG A 34 -2.73 0.31 7.92
N ARG A 35 -4.02 0.39 7.54
CA ARG A 35 -4.98 -0.74 7.58
C ARG A 35 -4.60 -1.91 6.67
N ILE A 36 -3.89 -1.67 5.57
CA ILE A 36 -3.44 -2.73 4.65
C ILE A 36 -2.11 -3.37 5.08
N GLY A 37 -1.51 -2.87 6.17
CA GLY A 37 -0.24 -3.34 6.71
C GLY A 37 0.95 -2.60 6.11
N TRP A 38 1.88 -2.18 6.97
CA TRP A 38 3.08 -1.43 6.57
C TRP A 38 3.92 -2.16 5.52
N GLY A 39 4.04 -3.49 5.61
CA GLY A 39 4.77 -4.29 4.63
C GLY A 39 4.18 -4.19 3.21
N ASN A 40 2.85 -4.16 3.09
CA ASN A 40 2.19 -4.01 1.80
C ASN A 40 2.39 -2.60 1.23
N VAL A 41 2.28 -1.57 2.08
CA VAL A 41 2.54 -0.18 1.66
C VAL A 41 3.98 -0.01 1.17
N CYS A 42 4.97 -0.56 1.89
CA CYS A 42 6.38 -0.49 1.47
C CYS A 42 6.63 -1.24 0.17
N LYS A 43 6.11 -2.47 0.03
CA LYS A 43 6.25 -3.27 -1.20
C LYS A 43 5.62 -2.58 -2.41
N LEU A 44 4.49 -1.90 -2.23
CA LEU A 44 3.85 -1.08 -3.28
C LEU A 44 4.68 0.16 -3.61
N TRP A 45 5.23 0.83 -2.61
CA TRP A 45 6.02 2.04 -2.78
C TRP A 45 7.36 1.80 -3.46
N LEU A 46 8.00 0.67 -3.15
CA LEU A 46 9.26 0.24 -3.78
C LEU A 46 9.06 -0.46 -5.13
N GLU A 47 7.80 -0.56 -5.60
CA GLU A 47 7.42 -1.28 -6.83
C GLU A 47 7.88 -2.76 -6.88
N GLU A 48 8.20 -3.35 -5.72
CA GLU A 48 8.69 -4.73 -5.61
C GLU A 48 7.60 -5.77 -5.93
N ARG A 49 6.33 -5.39 -5.74
CA ARG A 49 5.16 -6.26 -5.94
C ARG A 49 3.97 -5.46 -6.44
N THR A 50 3.19 -6.03 -7.35
CA THR A 50 1.92 -5.44 -7.78
C THR A 50 0.81 -5.67 -6.76
N PRO A 51 -0.24 -4.82 -6.72
CA PRO A 51 -1.43 -5.03 -5.89
C PRO A 51 -2.03 -6.44 -6.02
N GLU A 52 -1.95 -7.03 -7.21
CA GLU A 52 -2.46 -8.37 -7.52
C GLU A 52 -1.63 -9.47 -6.87
N GLN A 53 -0.30 -9.29 -6.82
CA GLN A 53 0.61 -10.22 -6.13
C GLN A 53 0.45 -10.15 -4.61
N LEU A 54 0.22 -8.96 -4.05
CA LEU A 54 0.05 -8.76 -2.61
C LEU A 54 -1.23 -9.36 -2.05
N LYS A 55 -2.32 -9.37 -2.84
CA LYS A 55 -3.55 -10.08 -2.47
C LYS A 55 -3.32 -11.59 -2.28
N GLY A 56 -2.38 -12.16 -3.03
CA GLY A 56 -2.05 -13.59 -2.99
C GLY A 56 -1.11 -14.02 -1.86
N GLU A 57 -0.38 -13.08 -1.22
CA GLU A 57 0.57 -13.38 -0.13
C GLU A 57 -0.06 -13.39 1.27
N GLY A 58 -1.35 -13.06 1.41
CA GLY A 58 -2.06 -12.97 2.70
C GLY A 58 -2.68 -14.28 3.21
N GLY A 59 -2.23 -15.43 2.72
CA GLY A 59 -2.67 -16.77 3.13
C GLY A 59 -2.09 -17.22 4.47
#